data_AF-A0A6A5ULE3-F1
#
_entry.id   AF-A0A6A5ULE3-F1
#
_cell.length_a   1.000
_cell.length_b   1.000
_cell.length_c   1.000
_cell.angle_alpha   90.00
_cell.angle_beta   90.00
_cell.angle_gamma   90.00
#
_symmetry.space_group_name_H-M   'P 1'
#
loop_
_entity.id
_entity.type
_entity.pdbx_description
1 polymer ?
#
loop_
_entity_poly.entity_id
_entity_poly.type
_entity_poly.pdbx_seq_one_letter_code
_entity_poly.pdbx_strand_id
1 'polypeptide(L)'
;MQRAWFLPDEKYDLDVKHDRVQKYCKLQFYGAFTYNHKGPCYIYGHEKEDEKVAAEAALARENAERRKQATSAQYHARAALQEIDPNDRNLRSRKHQYTKKDDYTRGARQRGGIDGYRYREKALKKVVPWLKDLRRQGINTILLKDGALAHTSCITKDYLSVHQIERLPWPRHSPDVNAPEHAWPWIRRHITKEMPQSTCKDKCQR
;
A
#
# COMPACT_ATOMS: atom_id res chain seq x y z
N MET A 1 -11.47 3.98 21.72
CA MET A 1 -11.64 5.44 21.60
C MET A 1 -13.08 5.69 21.12
N GLN A 2 -14.03 5.79 22.04
CA GLN A 2 -15.39 6.23 21.74
C GLN A 2 -15.33 7.74 21.51
N ARG A 3 -15.73 8.21 20.33
CA ARG A 3 -15.89 9.63 20.03
C ARG A 3 -17.28 9.82 19.44
N ALA A 4 -18.23 10.15 20.30
CA ALA A 4 -19.41 10.89 19.94
C ALA A 4 -19.86 11.64 21.19
N TRP A 5 -19.66 12.95 21.18
CA TRP A 5 -20.32 13.86 22.10
C TRP A 5 -21.78 13.96 21.63
N PHE A 6 -22.73 13.60 22.48
CA PHE A 6 -24.17 13.76 22.24
C PHE A 6 -24.81 14.35 23.51
N LEU A 7 -25.85 15.16 23.32
CA LEU A 7 -26.64 15.71 24.42
C LEU A 7 -27.48 14.60 25.09
N PRO A 8 -27.88 14.71 26.38
CA PRO A 8 -28.60 13.64 27.09
C PRO A 8 -29.87 13.12 26.39
N ASP A 9 -30.51 14.01 25.63
CA ASP A 9 -31.70 13.83 24.79
C ASP A 9 -31.42 13.22 23.41
N GLU A 10 -30.17 13.20 22.95
CA GLU A 10 -29.72 12.52 21.72
C GLU A 10 -29.25 11.08 21.99
N LYS A 11 -29.44 10.58 23.22
CA LYS A 11 -29.08 9.22 23.60
C LYS A 11 -30.06 8.23 22.95
N TYR A 12 -29.59 7.52 21.92
CA TYR A 12 -30.33 6.41 21.34
C TYR A 12 -30.70 5.37 22.42
N ASP A 13 -31.89 4.77 22.25
CA ASP A 13 -32.48 3.76 23.14
C ASP A 13 -31.44 2.68 23.54
N LEU A 14 -31.46 2.26 24.81
CA LEU A 14 -30.47 1.35 25.38
C LEU A 14 -30.46 -0.02 24.69
N ASP A 15 -31.57 -0.39 24.04
CA ASP A 15 -31.71 -1.62 23.26
C ASP A 15 -31.19 -1.48 21.81
N VAL A 16 -30.85 -0.28 21.37
CA VAL A 16 -30.09 -0.04 20.13
C VAL A 16 -28.64 -0.40 20.40
N LYS A 17 -28.36 -1.71 20.36
CA LYS A 17 -27.00 -2.19 20.13
C LYS A 17 -26.54 -1.55 18.84
N HIS A 18 -25.62 -0.60 18.94
CA HIS A 18 -24.85 -0.18 17.78
C HIS A 18 -24.37 -1.48 17.14
N ASP A 19 -24.72 -1.70 15.87
CA ASP A 19 -24.12 -2.78 15.11
C ASP A 19 -22.63 -2.68 15.38
N ARG A 20 -22.07 -3.69 16.07
CA ARG A 20 -20.64 -3.74 16.32
C ARG A 20 -20.03 -3.47 14.96
N VAL A 21 -19.28 -2.38 14.81
CA VAL A 21 -18.62 -1.99 13.54
C VAL A 21 -18.15 -3.29 12.93
N GLN A 22 -18.83 -3.70 11.85
CA GLN A 22 -18.65 -5.04 11.31
C GLN A 22 -17.14 -5.22 11.15
N LYS A 23 -16.55 -6.21 11.83
CA LYS A 23 -15.09 -6.39 11.90
C LYS A 23 -14.46 -6.67 10.52
N TYR A 24 -15.28 -6.77 9.50
CA TYR A 24 -14.95 -6.95 8.11
C TYR A 24 -15.14 -5.62 7.36
N CYS A 25 -14.03 -5.04 6.90
CA CYS A 25 -14.12 -4.02 5.86
C CYS A 25 -14.67 -4.69 4.60
N LYS A 26 -15.90 -4.34 4.20
CA LYS A 26 -16.46 -4.85 2.93
C LYS A 26 -15.65 -4.34 1.73
N LEU A 27 -15.10 -3.13 1.84
CA LEU A 27 -14.33 -2.44 0.82
C LEU A 27 -13.22 -1.62 1.46
N GLN A 28 -12.08 -1.52 0.79
CA GLN A 28 -11.03 -0.54 1.11
C GLN A 28 -10.78 0.32 -0.12
N PHE A 29 -10.65 1.63 0.06
CA PHE A 29 -10.42 2.58 -1.02
C PHE A 29 -8.96 3.03 -1.05
N TYR A 30 -8.41 3.17 -2.25
CA TYR A 30 -7.19 3.89 -2.52
C TYR A 30 -7.44 4.94 -3.59
N GLY A 31 -6.94 6.15 -3.37
CA GLY A 31 -6.97 7.21 -4.34
C GLY A 31 -5.66 7.99 -4.26
N ALA A 32 -5.17 8.41 -5.43
CA ALA A 32 -4.10 9.39 -5.53
C ALA A 32 -4.68 10.71 -6.04
N PHE A 33 -4.19 11.82 -5.51
CA PHE A 33 -4.58 13.15 -5.94
C PHE A 33 -3.46 14.15 -5.60
N THR A 34 -3.42 15.23 -6.35
CA THR A 34 -2.70 16.46 -6.00
C THR A 34 -3.73 17.60 -5.89
N TYR A 35 -3.30 18.81 -5.51
CA TYR A 35 -4.20 19.96 -5.39
C TYR A 35 -5.01 20.23 -6.68
N ASN A 36 -4.38 20.11 -7.85
CA ASN A 36 -4.99 20.47 -9.14
C ASN A 36 -5.29 19.27 -10.05
N HIS A 37 -4.88 18.05 -9.68
CA HIS A 37 -5.05 16.88 -10.53
C HIS A 37 -5.65 15.71 -9.75
N LYS A 38 -6.77 15.21 -10.27
CA LYS A 38 -7.35 13.96 -9.79
C LYS A 38 -6.55 12.80 -10.37
N GLY A 39 -6.02 11.96 -9.49
CA GLY A 39 -5.29 10.77 -9.88
C GLY A 39 -6.18 9.52 -9.92
N PRO A 40 -5.56 8.37 -10.21
CA PRO A 40 -6.29 7.11 -10.28
C PRO A 40 -6.78 6.69 -8.88
N CYS A 41 -7.89 5.96 -8.89
CA CYS A 41 -8.41 5.30 -7.70
C CYS A 41 -8.58 3.79 -7.94
N TYR A 42 -8.64 3.06 -6.83
CA TYR A 42 -8.91 1.64 -6.82
C TYR A 42 -9.72 1.27 -5.57
N ILE A 43 -10.78 0.50 -5.77
CA ILE A 43 -11.57 -0.07 -4.70
C ILE A 43 -11.14 -1.53 -4.56
N TYR A 44 -10.56 -1.86 -3.41
CA TYR A 44 -10.24 -3.22 -3.04
C TYR A 44 -11.49 -3.94 -2.55
N GLY A 45 -11.86 -4.99 -3.26
CA GLY A 45 -12.78 -6.02 -2.77
C GLY A 45 -12.05 -7.11 -1.98
N HIS A 46 -12.85 -8.04 -1.47
CA HIS A 46 -12.37 -9.30 -0.95
C HIS A 46 -11.60 -10.05 -2.03
N GLU A 47 -10.37 -10.49 -1.71
CA GLU A 47 -9.57 -11.27 -2.64
C GLU A 47 -10.12 -12.69 -2.69
N LYS A 48 -10.55 -13.12 -3.87
CA LYS A 48 -11.07 -14.47 -4.06
C LYS A 48 -9.94 -15.51 -3.99
N GLU A 49 -10.28 -16.76 -3.75
CA GLU A 49 -9.26 -17.80 -3.55
C GLU A 49 -8.47 -18.10 -4.83
N ASP A 50 -9.13 -18.08 -5.98
CA ASP A 50 -8.49 -18.16 -7.30
C ASP A 50 -7.52 -16.99 -7.54
N GLU A 51 -7.89 -15.77 -7.17
CA GLU A 51 -7.00 -14.61 -7.24
C GLU A 51 -5.77 -14.76 -6.34
N LYS A 52 -5.94 -15.34 -5.13
CA LYS A 52 -4.81 -15.61 -4.23
C LYS A 52 -3.85 -16.62 -4.83
N VAL A 53 -4.35 -17.75 -5.33
CA VAL A 53 -3.54 -18.80 -5.95
C VAL A 53 -2.79 -18.24 -7.16
N ALA A 54 -3.48 -17.48 -8.02
CA ALA A 54 -2.85 -16.84 -9.18
C ALA A 54 -1.77 -15.83 -8.79
N ALA A 55 -2.01 -15.05 -7.74
CA ALA A 55 -1.05 -14.08 -7.22
C ALA A 55 0.17 -14.75 -6.56
N GLU A 56 -0.02 -15.86 -5.83
CA GLU A 56 1.09 -16.65 -5.29
C GLU A 56 1.93 -17.29 -6.40
N ALA A 57 1.29 -17.86 -7.42
CA ALA A 57 1.97 -18.41 -8.58
C ALA A 57 2.74 -17.33 -9.37
N ALA A 58 2.17 -16.14 -9.52
CA ALA A 58 2.85 -15.00 -10.14
C ALA A 58 4.07 -14.53 -9.33
N LEU A 59 3.92 -14.41 -8.01
CA LEU A 59 5.03 -14.03 -7.13
C LEU A 59 6.14 -15.08 -7.09
N ALA A 60 5.79 -16.36 -7.13
CA ALA A 60 6.75 -17.45 -7.19
C ALA A 60 7.57 -17.41 -8.49
N ARG A 61 6.91 -17.15 -9.63
CA ARG A 61 7.59 -16.95 -10.93
C ARG A 61 8.54 -15.75 -10.89
N GLU A 62 8.06 -14.60 -10.38
CA GLU A 62 8.86 -13.38 -10.25
C GLU A 62 10.10 -13.61 -9.34
N ASN A 63 9.94 -14.30 -8.21
CA ASN A 63 11.07 -14.66 -7.35
C ASN A 63 12.05 -15.61 -8.05
N ALA A 64 11.57 -16.58 -8.83
CA ALA A 64 12.44 -17.47 -9.60
C ALA A 64 13.27 -16.70 -10.64
N GLU A 65 12.67 -15.72 -11.32
CA GLU A 65 13.38 -14.84 -12.26
C GLU A 65 14.42 -13.97 -11.54
N ARG A 66 14.05 -13.33 -10.41
CA ARG A 66 14.97 -12.52 -9.61
C ARG A 66 16.17 -13.34 -9.12
N ARG A 67 15.96 -14.58 -8.69
CA ARG A 67 17.05 -15.51 -8.33
C ARG A 67 17.96 -15.80 -9.52
N LYS A 68 17.40 -16.10 -10.70
CA LYS A 68 18.20 -16.34 -11.92
C LYS A 68 19.04 -15.11 -12.30
N GLN A 69 18.43 -13.92 -12.28
CA GLN A 69 19.11 -12.66 -12.57
C GLN A 69 20.23 -12.38 -11.57
N ALA A 70 19.96 -12.57 -10.27
CA ALA A 70 20.97 -12.37 -9.23
C ALA A 70 22.14 -13.35 -9.37
N THR A 71 21.87 -14.62 -9.66
CA THR A 71 22.90 -15.62 -9.92
C THR A 71 23.76 -15.25 -11.14
N SER A 72 23.13 -14.88 -12.26
CA SER A 72 23.84 -14.40 -13.45
C SER A 72 24.71 -13.17 -13.15
N ALA A 73 24.16 -12.17 -12.46
CA ALA A 73 24.90 -10.97 -12.07
C ALA A 73 26.09 -11.28 -11.15
N GLN A 74 25.98 -12.30 -10.27
CA GLN A 74 27.11 -12.77 -9.45
C GLN A 74 28.20 -13.42 -10.30
N TYR A 75 27.85 -14.24 -11.30
CA TYR A 75 28.83 -14.81 -12.22
C TYR A 75 29.56 -13.71 -13.00
N HIS A 76 28.83 -12.75 -13.56
CA HIS A 76 29.44 -11.62 -14.26
C HIS A 76 30.33 -10.78 -13.35
N ALA A 77 29.90 -10.49 -12.12
CA ALA A 77 30.71 -9.74 -11.17
C ALA A 77 31.98 -10.51 -10.77
N ARG A 78 31.92 -11.84 -10.62
CA ARG A 78 33.09 -12.67 -10.31
C ARG A 78 34.08 -12.71 -11.47
N ALA A 79 33.60 -12.85 -12.71
CA ALA A 79 34.43 -12.79 -13.89
C ALA A 79 35.16 -11.43 -13.99
N ALA A 80 34.43 -10.32 -13.82
CA ALA A 80 35.04 -8.98 -13.80
C ALA A 80 36.08 -8.82 -12.68
N LEU A 81 35.85 -9.39 -11.49
CA LEU A 81 36.82 -9.36 -10.39
C LEU A 81 38.08 -10.18 -10.66
N GLN A 82 38.05 -11.19 -11.53
CA GLN A 82 39.25 -11.93 -11.93
C GLN A 82 40.18 -11.09 -12.83
N GLU A 83 39.62 -10.11 -13.54
CA GLU A 83 40.37 -9.18 -14.39
C GLU A 83 40.96 -7.99 -13.61
N ILE A 84 40.61 -7.83 -12.32
CA ILE A 84 41.04 -6.72 -11.46
C ILE A 84 42.27 -7.13 -10.63
N ASP A 85 43.22 -6.20 -10.44
CA ASP A 85 44.41 -6.42 -9.60
C ASP A 85 44.01 -6.87 -8.18
N PRO A 86 44.46 -8.06 -7.73
CA PRO A 86 44.13 -8.59 -6.40
C PRO A 86 44.57 -7.73 -5.21
N ASN A 87 45.49 -6.77 -5.42
CA ASN A 87 45.96 -5.81 -4.43
C ASN A 87 45.13 -4.52 -4.34
N ASP A 88 44.16 -4.30 -5.23
CA ASP A 88 43.26 -3.14 -5.13
C ASP A 88 42.27 -3.32 -3.97
N ARG A 89 42.62 -2.72 -2.83
CA ARG A 89 41.83 -2.79 -1.58
C ARG A 89 40.49 -2.07 -1.67
N ASN A 90 40.31 -1.13 -2.61
CA ASN A 90 39.08 -0.33 -2.71
C ASN A 90 37.91 -1.11 -3.35
N LEU A 91 38.17 -2.20 -4.08
CA LEU A 91 37.13 -3.03 -4.72
C LEU A 91 36.66 -4.23 -3.88
N ARG A 92 37.24 -4.46 -2.69
CA ARG A 92 36.85 -5.54 -1.77
C ARG A 92 35.55 -5.25 -1.00
N SER A 93 34.54 -4.65 -1.65
CA SER A 93 33.21 -4.59 -1.05
C SER A 93 32.55 -5.97 -1.15
N ARG A 94 32.16 -6.57 -0.03
CA ARG A 94 31.30 -7.75 -0.01
C ARG A 94 29.94 -7.35 -0.56
N LYS A 95 29.73 -7.45 -1.87
CA LYS A 95 28.39 -7.29 -2.45
C LYS A 95 27.44 -8.28 -1.78
N HIS A 96 26.26 -7.80 -1.39
CA HIS A 96 25.21 -8.61 -0.78
C HIS A 96 24.85 -9.77 -1.72
N GLN A 97 25.06 -11.00 -1.26
CA GLN A 97 24.68 -12.21 -1.99
C GLN A 97 23.16 -12.39 -1.86
N TYR A 98 22.49 -12.65 -2.98
CA TYR A 98 21.05 -12.93 -2.96
C TYR A 98 20.77 -14.18 -2.13
N THR A 99 19.82 -14.07 -1.21
CA THR A 99 19.36 -15.14 -0.33
C THR A 99 17.85 -15.27 -0.40
N LYS A 100 17.30 -16.33 0.21
CA LYS A 100 15.86 -16.51 0.36
C LYS A 100 15.17 -15.34 1.09
N LYS A 101 15.90 -14.55 1.89
CA LYS A 101 15.35 -13.37 2.58
C LYS A 101 15.05 -12.21 1.62
N ASP A 102 15.68 -12.20 0.46
CA ASP A 102 15.49 -11.18 -0.58
C ASP A 102 14.28 -11.48 -1.47
N ASP A 103 13.70 -12.69 -1.36
CA ASP A 103 12.46 -13.06 -2.03
C ASP A 103 11.30 -12.21 -1.54
N TYR A 104 10.44 -11.83 -2.48
CA TYR A 104 9.20 -11.16 -2.15
C TYR A 104 8.24 -12.13 -1.47
N THR A 105 7.56 -11.63 -0.44
CA THR A 105 6.56 -12.36 0.32
C THR A 105 5.29 -11.52 0.46
N ARG A 106 4.13 -12.19 0.46
CA ARG A 106 2.84 -11.51 0.66
C ARG A 106 2.51 -11.28 2.14
N GLY A 107 3.11 -12.07 3.04
CA GLY A 107 2.85 -12.04 4.48
C GLY A 107 1.45 -12.54 4.82
N ALA A 108 1.33 -13.61 5.62
CA ALA A 108 0.04 -14.14 6.01
C ALA A 108 -0.73 -13.14 6.88
N ARG A 109 -1.87 -12.62 6.39
CA ARG A 109 -2.73 -11.71 7.16
C ARG A 109 -3.97 -12.43 7.64
N GLN A 110 -3.96 -12.87 8.90
CA GLN A 110 -5.11 -13.52 9.54
C GLN A 110 -6.36 -12.64 9.64
N ARG A 111 -6.21 -11.30 9.58
CA ARG A 111 -7.30 -10.32 9.78
C ARG A 111 -7.66 -9.51 8.53
N GLY A 112 -7.26 -9.98 7.35
CA GLY A 112 -7.47 -9.26 6.09
C GLY A 112 -6.58 -8.03 5.90
N GLY A 113 -6.92 -7.22 4.88
CA GLY A 113 -6.20 -6.00 4.49
C GLY A 113 -5.27 -6.16 3.28
N ILE A 114 -4.74 -5.04 2.78
CA ILE A 114 -3.97 -5.00 1.52
C ILE A 114 -2.48 -5.25 1.78
N ASP A 115 -1.92 -6.33 1.24
CA ASP A 115 -0.48 -6.60 1.30
C ASP A 115 0.32 -5.79 0.28
N GLY A 116 1.65 -5.92 0.33
CA GLY A 116 2.55 -5.21 -0.58
C GLY A 116 2.35 -5.59 -2.05
N TYR A 117 2.04 -6.87 -2.33
CA TYR A 117 1.79 -7.35 -3.69
C TYR A 117 0.54 -6.71 -4.28
N ARG A 118 -0.60 -6.80 -3.59
CA ARG A 118 -1.87 -6.18 -4.02
C ARG A 118 -1.75 -4.66 -4.13
N TYR A 119 -1.03 -4.03 -3.22
CA TYR A 119 -0.78 -2.60 -3.29
C TYR A 119 0.01 -2.23 -4.56
N ARG A 120 1.08 -2.98 -4.90
CA ARG A 120 1.79 -2.80 -6.15
C ARG A 120 0.88 -3.01 -7.35
N GLU A 121 0.22 -4.16 -7.42
CA GLU A 121 -0.54 -4.61 -8.58
C GLU A 121 -1.77 -3.75 -8.87
N LYS A 122 -2.49 -3.31 -7.83
CA LYS A 122 -3.78 -2.63 -8.00
C LYS A 122 -3.68 -1.11 -7.87
N ALA A 123 -2.80 -0.59 -7.02
CA ALA A 123 -2.62 0.85 -6.82
C ALA A 123 -1.38 1.38 -7.56
N LEU A 124 -0.17 0.92 -7.25
CA LEU A 124 1.04 1.55 -7.79
C LEU A 124 1.16 1.43 -9.30
N LYS A 125 0.77 0.30 -9.90
CA LYS A 125 0.76 0.13 -11.37
C LYS A 125 -0.13 1.15 -12.08
N LYS A 126 -1.11 1.75 -11.39
CA LYS A 126 -1.94 2.84 -11.93
C LYS A 126 -1.35 4.22 -11.63
N VAL A 127 -0.81 4.40 -10.42
CA VAL A 127 -0.28 5.68 -9.94
C VAL A 127 1.03 6.05 -10.61
N VAL A 128 1.93 5.10 -10.81
CA VAL A 128 3.26 5.36 -11.38
C VAL A 128 3.19 5.95 -12.80
N PRO A 129 2.39 5.40 -13.74
CA PRO A 129 2.17 6.04 -15.04
C PRO A 129 1.64 7.46 -14.91
N TRP A 130 0.62 7.67 -14.06
CA TRP A 130 0.04 8.99 -13.84
C TRP A 130 1.05 10.02 -13.30
N LEU A 131 1.89 9.64 -12.33
CA LEU A 131 2.97 10.50 -11.83
C LEU A 131 3.99 10.85 -12.93
N LYS A 132 4.34 9.88 -13.77
CA LYS A 132 5.25 10.11 -14.91
C LYS A 132 4.65 11.05 -15.95
N ASP A 133 3.35 10.97 -16.19
CA ASP A 133 2.64 11.88 -17.09
C ASP A 133 2.58 13.29 -16.53
N LEU A 134 2.35 13.47 -15.23
CA LEU A 134 2.44 14.78 -14.57
C LEU A 134 3.85 15.37 -14.69
N ARG A 135 4.88 14.55 -14.46
CA ARG A 135 6.28 14.98 -14.63
C ARG A 135 6.59 15.40 -16.06
N ARG A 136 6.02 14.71 -17.07
CA ARG A 136 6.16 15.07 -18.49
C ARG A 136 5.48 16.40 -18.81
N GLN A 137 4.42 16.76 -18.08
CA GLN A 137 3.74 18.06 -18.17
C GLN A 137 4.49 19.17 -17.42
N GLY A 138 5.67 18.90 -16.86
CA GLY A 138 6.47 19.88 -16.11
C GLY A 138 6.07 20.02 -14.64
N ILE A 139 5.17 19.18 -14.13
CA ILE A 139 4.74 19.22 -12.73
C ILE A 139 5.68 18.33 -11.92
N ASN A 140 6.42 18.92 -10.98
CA ASN A 140 7.23 18.13 -10.06
C ASN A 140 6.32 17.43 -9.04
N THR A 141 6.46 16.11 -8.91
CA THR A 141 5.60 15.30 -8.04
C THR A 141 6.42 14.43 -7.11
N ILE A 142 6.11 14.49 -5.82
CA ILE A 142 6.68 13.61 -4.79
C ILE A 142 5.55 12.74 -4.23
N LEU A 143 5.77 11.43 -4.16
CA LEU A 143 4.77 10.50 -3.63
C LEU A 143 4.76 10.53 -2.10
N LEU A 144 3.67 11.04 -1.52
CA LEU A 144 3.36 10.91 -0.10
C LEU A 144 2.67 9.57 0.19
N LYS A 145 3.17 8.83 1.17
CA LYS A 145 2.53 7.62 1.69
C LYS A 145 2.85 7.47 3.18
N ASP A 146 1.92 6.89 3.94
CA ASP A 146 2.13 6.61 5.35
C ASP A 146 3.05 5.37 5.57
N GLY A 147 3.31 5.06 6.84
CA GLY A 147 4.12 3.92 7.26
C GLY A 147 3.41 2.56 7.24
N ALA A 148 2.26 2.40 6.56
CA ALA A 148 1.56 1.11 6.53
C ALA A 148 2.43 -0.02 5.97
N LEU A 149 2.26 -1.24 6.49
CA LEU A 149 3.10 -2.39 6.11
C LEU A 149 3.12 -2.69 4.60
N ALA A 150 2.01 -2.44 3.90
CA ALA A 150 1.95 -2.58 2.44
C ALA A 150 2.86 -1.58 1.73
N HIS A 151 2.86 -0.34 2.22
CA HIS A 151 3.61 0.79 1.68
C HIS A 151 5.11 0.68 1.96
N THR A 152 5.50 0.02 3.05
CA THR A 152 6.89 -0.17 3.49
C THR A 152 7.50 -1.52 3.08
N SER A 153 6.71 -2.40 2.46
CA SER A 153 7.17 -3.70 1.95
C SER A 153 8.28 -3.57 0.90
N CYS A 154 9.13 -4.60 0.80
CA CYS A 154 10.22 -4.64 -0.19
C CYS A 154 9.67 -4.53 -1.62
N ILE A 155 8.59 -5.27 -1.94
CA ILE A 155 7.90 -5.21 -3.24
C ILE A 155 7.57 -3.76 -3.63
N THR A 156 6.99 -3.00 -2.72
CA THR A 156 6.62 -1.60 -2.95
C THR A 156 7.85 -0.70 -3.10
N LYS A 157 8.87 -0.88 -2.26
CA LYS A 157 10.10 -0.07 -2.31
C LYS A 157 10.84 -0.28 -3.62
N ASP A 158 11.03 -1.53 -4.00
CA ASP A 158 11.75 -1.93 -5.21
C ASP A 158 11.01 -1.44 -6.46
N TYR A 159 9.68 -1.62 -6.51
CA TYR A 159 8.86 -1.11 -7.62
C TYR A 159 8.99 0.40 -7.81
N LEU A 160 8.91 1.19 -6.73
CA LEU A 160 9.05 2.65 -6.80
C LEU A 160 10.48 3.06 -7.16
N SER A 161 11.49 2.33 -6.69
CA SER A 161 12.91 2.56 -7.01
C SER A 161 13.19 2.32 -8.49
N VAL A 162 12.76 1.17 -9.03
CA VAL A 162 12.89 0.81 -10.46
C VAL A 162 12.20 1.85 -11.35
N HIS A 163 11.07 2.40 -10.90
CA HIS A 163 10.36 3.43 -11.65
C HIS A 163 10.80 4.87 -11.35
N GLN A 164 11.86 5.06 -10.54
CA GLN A 164 12.44 6.36 -10.21
C GLN A 164 11.42 7.35 -9.65
N ILE A 165 10.51 6.85 -8.81
CA ILE A 165 9.51 7.68 -8.13
C ILE A 165 10.06 8.16 -6.80
N GLU A 166 10.16 9.47 -6.66
CA GLU A 166 10.56 10.12 -5.42
C GLU A 166 9.48 9.94 -4.35
N ARG A 167 9.91 9.68 -3.12
CA ARG A 167 9.04 9.43 -1.97
C ARG A 167 9.32 10.45 -0.89
N LEU A 168 8.28 11.07 -0.36
CA LEU A 168 8.44 11.94 0.79
C LEU A 168 8.73 11.07 2.03
N PRO A 169 9.85 11.28 2.74
CA PRO A 169 10.07 10.64 4.03
C PRO A 169 8.96 11.05 4.98
N TRP A 170 8.24 10.07 5.55
CA TRP A 170 7.10 10.34 6.42
C TRP A 170 7.35 9.85 7.85
N PRO A 171 7.20 10.70 8.87
CA PRO A 171 7.33 10.29 10.26
C PRO A 171 6.22 9.31 10.66
N ARG A 172 6.57 8.36 11.54
CA ARG A 172 5.62 7.40 12.07
C ARG A 172 4.67 8.12 13.04
N HIS A 173 3.40 7.74 13.04
CA HIS A 173 2.37 8.27 13.96
C HIS A 173 2.05 9.76 13.80
N SER A 174 2.22 10.33 12.60
CA SER A 174 1.88 11.72 12.30
C SER A 174 0.73 11.81 11.28
N PRO A 175 -0.52 11.46 11.67
CA PRO A 175 -1.69 11.58 10.79
C PRO A 175 -2.15 13.04 10.63
N ASP A 176 -1.85 13.89 11.60
CA ASP A 176 -2.20 15.31 11.67
C ASP A 176 -1.62 16.14 10.51
N VAL A 177 -0.42 15.78 10.04
CA VAL A 177 0.23 16.43 8.90
C VAL A 177 -0.10 15.76 7.56
N ASN A 178 -0.78 14.61 7.56
CA ASN A 178 -1.04 13.83 6.36
C ASN A 178 -2.24 14.39 5.60
N ALA A 179 -2.02 15.01 4.43
CA ALA A 179 -3.09 15.65 3.66
C ALA A 179 -4.36 14.78 3.42
N PRO A 180 -4.25 13.46 3.11
CA PRO A 180 -5.41 12.57 2.99
C PRO A 180 -6.25 12.41 4.26
N GLU A 181 -5.69 12.60 5.45
CA GLU A 181 -6.44 12.50 6.72
C GLU A 181 -7.51 13.59 6.84
N HIS A 182 -7.28 14.76 6.22
CA HIS A 182 -8.28 15.82 6.15
C HIS A 182 -9.43 15.51 5.18
N ALA A 183 -9.20 14.66 4.17
CA ALA A 183 -10.26 14.23 3.26
C ALA A 183 -11.24 13.26 3.93
N TRP A 184 -10.78 12.45 4.90
CA TRP A 184 -11.63 11.43 5.52
C TRP A 184 -12.85 11.96 6.27
N PRO A 185 -12.78 13.03 7.09
CA PRO A 185 -13.96 13.63 7.70
C PRO A 185 -14.97 14.13 6.66
N TRP A 186 -14.50 14.72 5.56
CA TRP A 186 -15.37 15.19 4.47
C TRP A 186 -16.10 14.02 3.82
N ILE A 187 -15.37 12.96 3.44
CA ILE A 187 -15.95 11.74 2.85
C ILE A 187 -16.96 11.11 3.82
N ARG A 188 -16.60 10.96 5.10
CA ARG A 188 -17.48 10.37 6.12
C ARG A 188 -18.78 11.16 6.28
N ARG A 189 -18.72 12.50 6.33
CA ARG A 189 -19.92 13.34 6.43
C ARG A 189 -20.88 13.15 5.25
N HIS A 190 -20.36 13.01 4.03
CA HIS A 190 -21.20 12.78 2.85
C HIS A 190 -21.83 11.39 2.88
N ILE A 191 -21.04 10.35 3.18
CA ILE A 191 -21.55 8.98 3.31
C ILE A 191 -22.64 8.89 4.39
N THR A 192 -22.46 9.55 5.54
CA THR A 192 -23.46 9.55 6.62
C THR A 192 -24.76 10.25 6.22
N LYS A 193 -24.72 11.28 5.35
CA LYS A 193 -25.93 11.91 4.82
C LYS A 193 -26.70 10.99 3.87
N GLU A 194 -25.98 10.28 3.00
CA GLU A 194 -26.58 9.35 2.02
C GLU A 194 -27.03 8.02 2.67
N MET A 195 -26.35 7.61 3.73
CA MET A 195 -26.65 6.42 4.52
C MET A 195 -26.95 6.83 5.97
N PRO A 196 -28.12 7.44 6.23
CA PRO A 196 -28.49 7.84 7.58
C PRO A 196 -28.50 6.61 8.48
N GLN A 197 -27.97 6.78 9.68
CA GLN A 197 -28.01 5.73 10.69
C GLN A 197 -29.46 5.43 11.07
N SER A 198 -29.78 4.16 11.31
CA SER A 198 -31.09 3.77 11.79
C SER A 198 -31.34 4.42 13.16
N THR A 199 -32.38 5.24 13.25
CA THR A 199 -32.70 6.03 14.45
C THR A 199 -33.65 5.32 15.42
N CYS A 200 -34.24 4.19 15.02
CA CYS A 200 -35.15 3.40 15.85
C CYS A 200 -35.05 1.91 15.54
N LYS A 201 -35.54 1.08 16.47
CA LYS A 201 -35.52 -0.39 16.39
C LYS A 201 -36.09 -0.94 15.09
N ASP A 202 -37.19 -0.36 14.60
CA ASP A 202 -37.85 -0.80 13.37
C ASP A 202 -36.97 -0.59 12.13
N LYS A 203 -36.15 0.47 12.12
CA LYS A 203 -35.18 0.74 11.05
C LYS A 203 -33.92 -0.13 11.12
N CYS A 204 -33.71 -0.88 12.20
CA CYS A 204 -32.57 -1.80 12.36
C CYS A 204 -32.88 -3.23 11.90
N GLN A 205 -34.15 -3.58 11.67
CA GLN A 205 -34.53 -4.89 11.14
C GLN A 205 -34.29 -4.90 9.62
N ARG A 206 -33.16 -5.46 9.20
CA ARG A 206 -32.86 -5.79 7.80
C ARG A 206 -33.07 -7.28 7.54
#